data_AF-A0A4R4XVE2-F1
#
_entry.id   AF-A0A4R4XVE2-F1
#
_cell.length_a   1.000
_cell.length_b   1.000
_cell.length_c   1.000
_cell.angle_alpha   90.00
_cell.angle_beta   90.00
_cell.angle_gamma   90.00
#
_symmetry.space_group_name_H-M   'P 1'
#
loop_
_entity.id
_entity.type
_entity.pdbx_description
1 polymer ?
#
loop_
_entity_poly.entity_id
_entity_poly.type
_entity_poly.pdbx_seq_one_letter_code
_entity_poly.pdbx_strand_id
1 'polypeptide(L)'
;MTQEKDTWRVDGPQPLGAFVGEGVNDQLMHISVQLAAELWVTRRRLAALESQLVAGGVVTSPDALEPDDGDPAAARAERDAFIRRVFGGLTA
;
A
#
# COMPACT_ATOMS: atom_id res chain seq x y z
N MET A 1 31.72 18.80 38.17
CA MET A 1 31.67 18.67 36.71
C MET A 1 31.71 17.18 36.39
N THR A 2 30.54 16.55 36.27
CA THR A 2 30.44 15.21 35.70
C THR A 2 29.03 14.96 35.19
N GLN A 3 28.99 14.84 33.87
CA GLN A 3 27.94 14.45 32.93
C GLN A 3 26.59 13.95 33.46
N GLU A 4 25.57 14.69 33.07
CA GLU A 4 24.23 14.24 32.67
C GLU A 4 24.34 13.07 31.67
N LYS A 5 23.88 11.88 32.06
CA LYS A 5 23.93 10.67 31.23
C LYS A 5 22.52 10.10 31.06
N ASP A 6 22.11 10.06 29.80
CA ASP A 6 20.97 9.31 29.23
C ASP A 6 19.56 9.69 29.69
N THR A 7 19.05 10.81 29.19
CA THR A 7 17.63 11.22 29.30
C THR A 7 16.75 10.79 28.11
N TRP A 8 17.23 9.88 27.24
CA TRP A 8 16.46 9.44 26.07
C TRP A 8 15.67 8.14 26.27
N ARG A 9 15.85 7.44 27.40
CA ARG A 9 15.01 6.27 27.74
C ARG A 9 13.66 6.75 28.26
N VAL A 10 12.65 6.63 27.42
CA VAL A 10 11.25 6.87 27.77
C VAL A 10 10.68 5.57 28.32
N ASP A 11 10.61 5.45 29.65
CA ASP A 11 9.98 4.32 30.34
C ASP A 11 8.46 4.44 30.25
N GLY A 12 7.87 3.75 29.29
CA GLY A 12 6.43 3.60 29.11
C GLY A 12 6.16 2.60 27.98
N PRO A 13 4.99 1.94 27.92
CA PRO A 13 4.63 1.08 26.80
C PRO A 13 4.54 1.94 25.54
N GLN A 14 5.63 1.98 24.78
CA GLN A 14 5.73 2.74 23.55
C GLN A 14 4.73 2.14 22.55
N PRO A 15 3.76 2.91 22.02
CA PRO A 15 2.83 2.40 21.01
C PRO A 15 3.54 1.98 19.70
N LEU A 16 4.84 2.28 19.58
CA LEU A 16 5.70 1.96 18.43
C LEU A 16 7.10 1.45 18.85
N GLY A 17 7.25 0.77 20.01
CA GLY A 17 8.59 0.56 20.59
C GLY A 17 8.88 -0.83 21.16
N ALA A 18 8.58 -1.89 20.41
CA ALA A 18 9.42 -3.08 20.47
C ALA A 18 10.28 -3.08 19.19
N PHE A 19 11.61 -3.19 19.32
CA PHE A 19 12.44 -3.50 18.16
C PHE A 19 11.86 -4.76 17.53
N VAL A 20 11.43 -4.63 16.28
CA VAL A 20 10.85 -5.75 15.54
C VAL A 20 11.90 -6.85 15.47
N GLY A 21 11.50 -8.10 15.68
CA GLY A 21 12.43 -9.24 15.70
C GLY A 21 13.35 -9.25 14.47
N GLU A 22 14.53 -9.85 14.62
CA GLU A 22 15.55 -9.87 13.56
C GLU A 22 14.93 -10.34 12.22
N GLY A 23 15.15 -9.57 11.15
CA GLY A 23 14.64 -9.86 9.80
C GLY A 23 13.25 -9.32 9.45
N VAL A 24 12.45 -8.80 10.41
CA VAL A 24 11.10 -8.29 10.08
C VAL A 24 11.15 -7.01 9.25
N ASN A 25 12.13 -6.13 9.48
CA ASN A 25 12.33 -4.93 8.66
C ASN A 25 12.66 -5.29 7.19
N ASP A 26 13.46 -6.33 6.98
CA ASP A 26 13.81 -6.80 5.64
C ASP A 26 12.59 -7.42 4.93
N GLN A 27 11.76 -8.16 5.67
CA GLN A 27 10.49 -8.69 5.16
C GLN A 27 9.52 -7.56 4.78
N LEU A 28 9.38 -6.54 5.62
CA LEU A 28 8.55 -5.37 5.33
C LEU A 28 9.04 -4.60 4.10
N MET A 29 10.36 -4.45 3.93
CA MET A 29 10.93 -3.84 2.74
C MET A 29 10.68 -4.69 1.50
N HIS A 30 10.83 -6.01 1.60
CA HIS A 30 10.54 -6.91 0.49
C HIS A 30 9.09 -6.79 0.00
N ILE A 31 8.13 -6.76 0.93
CA ILE A 31 6.71 -6.63 0.61
C ILE A 31 6.39 -5.25 0.03
N SER A 32 7.02 -4.20 0.56
CA SER A 32 6.86 -2.84 0.03
C SER A 32 7.33 -2.73 -1.42
N VAL A 33 8.46 -3.38 -1.76
CA VAL A 33 8.98 -3.41 -3.13
C VAL A 33 8.07 -4.22 -4.06
N GLN A 34 7.57 -5.38 -3.61
CA GLN A 34 6.62 -6.17 -4.39
C GLN A 34 5.32 -5.40 -4.66
N LEU A 35 4.78 -4.74 -3.63
CA LEU A 35 3.61 -3.88 -3.77
C LEU A 35 3.82 -2.72 -4.75
N ALA A 36 4.97 -2.07 -4.68
CA ALA A 36 5.32 -0.98 -5.60
C ALA A 36 5.38 -1.47 -7.05
N ALA A 37 5.95 -2.67 -7.28
CA ALA A 37 6.01 -3.28 -8.61
C ALA A 37 4.61 -3.60 -9.16
N GLU A 38 3.76 -4.24 -8.36
CA GLU A 38 2.37 -4.56 -8.74
C GLU A 38 1.54 -3.30 -9.02
N LEU A 39 1.69 -2.26 -8.18
CA LEU A 39 1.03 -0.97 -8.37
C LEU A 39 1.48 -0.33 -9.69
N TRP A 40 2.78 -0.36 -10.00
CA TRP A 40 3.31 0.18 -11.25
C TRP A 40 2.76 -0.54 -12.47
N VAL A 41 2.72 -1.87 -12.45
CA VAL A 41 2.14 -2.67 -13.55
C VAL A 41 0.65 -2.35 -13.73
N THR A 42 -0.09 -2.21 -12.63
CA THR A 42 -1.51 -1.86 -12.65
C THR A 42 -1.73 -0.48 -13.26
N ARG A 43 -0.97 0.54 -12.80
CA ARG A 43 -1.01 1.90 -13.36
C ARG A 43 -0.71 1.91 -14.86
N ARG A 44 0.28 1.13 -15.30
CA ARG A 44 0.65 1.04 -16.73
C ARG A 44 -0.47 0.42 -17.57
N ARG A 45 -1.14 -0.61 -17.05
CA ARG A 45 -2.28 -1.24 -17.73
C ARG A 45 -3.49 -0.31 -17.81
N LEU A 46 -3.79 0.40 -16.72
CA LEU A 46 -4.87 1.41 -16.71
C LEU A 46 -4.61 2.51 -17.73
N ALA A 47 -3.41 3.10 -17.75
CA ALA A 47 -3.05 4.13 -18.74
C ALA A 47 -3.20 3.64 -20.19
N ALA A 48 -2.87 2.36 -20.46
CA ALA A 48 -3.06 1.77 -21.78
C ALA A 48 -4.54 1.60 -22.14
N LEU A 49 -5.37 1.16 -21.20
CA LEU A 49 -6.82 1.04 -21.38
C LEU A 49 -7.47 2.41 -21.61
N GLU A 50 -7.13 3.40 -20.77
CA GLU A 50 -7.58 4.79 -20.91
C GLU A 50 -7.25 5.35 -22.30
N SER A 51 -6.01 5.14 -22.77
CA SER A 51 -5.59 5.55 -24.11
C SER A 51 -6.40 4.86 -25.21
N GLN A 52 -6.73 3.58 -25.06
CA GLN A 52 -7.55 2.85 -26.03
C GLN A 52 -9.00 3.34 -26.03
N LEU A 53 -9.58 3.64 -24.86
CA LEU A 53 -10.93 4.16 -24.73
C LEU A 53 -11.07 5.56 -25.36
N VAL A 54 -10.06 6.41 -25.17
CA VAL A 54 -9.99 7.73 -25.82
C VAL A 54 -9.84 7.59 -27.33
N ALA A 55 -8.93 6.73 -27.80
CA ALA A 55 -8.75 6.48 -29.23
C ALA A 55 -10.01 5.90 -29.90
N GLY A 56 -10.79 5.10 -29.15
CA GLY A 56 -12.08 4.56 -29.59
C GLY A 56 -13.24 5.55 -29.50
N GLY A 57 -13.02 6.77 -28.98
CA GLY A 57 -14.06 7.79 -28.82
C GLY A 57 -15.10 7.48 -27.74
N VAL A 58 -14.86 6.50 -26.87
CA VAL A 58 -15.76 6.11 -25.78
C VAL A 58 -15.75 7.16 -24.67
N VAL A 59 -14.57 7.74 -24.41
CA VAL A 59 -14.38 8.88 -23.50
C VAL A 59 -13.58 9.97 -24.18
N THR A 60 -13.85 11.22 -23.81
CA THR A 60 -13.21 12.40 -24.42
C THR A 60 -11.81 12.67 -23.86
N SER A 61 -11.55 12.24 -22.63
CA SER A 61 -10.28 12.36 -21.91
C SER A 61 -10.19 11.25 -20.85
N PRO A 62 -8.99 10.77 -20.47
CA PRO A 62 -8.83 9.88 -19.31
C PRO A 62 -9.40 10.49 -18.03
N ASP A 63 -9.28 11.81 -17.87
CA ASP A 63 -9.79 12.55 -16.70
C ASP A 63 -11.33 12.56 -16.62
N ALA A 64 -12.02 12.15 -17.69
CA ALA A 64 -13.48 12.01 -17.67
C ALA A 64 -13.94 10.68 -17.05
N LEU A 65 -13.01 9.76 -16.75
CA LEU A 65 -13.27 8.52 -16.03
C LEU A 65 -13.26 8.81 -14.54
N GLU A 66 -14.40 9.29 -14.03
CA GLU A 66 -14.64 9.27 -12.59
C GLU A 66 -14.79 7.82 -12.13
N PRO A 67 -14.21 7.43 -10.97
CA PRO A 67 -14.59 6.20 -10.31
C PRO A 67 -16.11 6.22 -10.14
N ASP A 68 -16.81 5.28 -10.78
CA ASP A 68 -18.19 5.04 -10.41
C ASP A 68 -18.16 4.53 -8.97
N ASP A 69 -18.70 5.31 -8.04
CA ASP A 69 -18.98 4.91 -6.67
C ASP A 69 -20.10 3.84 -6.67
N GLY A 70 -19.98 2.82 -7.52
CA GLY A 70 -20.84 1.64 -7.56
C GLY A 70 -20.89 0.97 -6.18
N ASP A 71 -21.55 -0.18 -6.08
CA ASP A 71 -21.87 -0.78 -4.78
C ASP A 71 -20.67 -0.75 -3.79
N PRO A 72 -20.72 0.10 -2.74
CA PRO A 72 -19.61 0.29 -1.83
C PRO A 72 -19.28 -1.00 -1.07
N ALA A 73 -20.20 -1.97 -1.00
CA ALA A 73 -19.93 -3.29 -0.47
C ALA A 73 -19.01 -4.11 -1.40
N ALA A 74 -19.21 -4.04 -2.71
CA ALA A 74 -18.37 -4.73 -3.70
C ALA A 74 -16.93 -4.17 -3.70
N ALA A 75 -16.79 -2.85 -3.68
CA ALA A 75 -15.48 -2.19 -3.60
C ALA A 75 -14.71 -2.56 -2.31
N ARG A 76 -15.42 -2.65 -1.17
CA ARG A 76 -14.82 -3.10 0.11
C ARG A 76 -14.39 -4.56 0.05
N ALA A 77 -15.21 -5.45 -0.53
CA ALA A 77 -14.89 -6.86 -0.65
C ALA A 77 -13.64 -7.09 -1.52
N GLU A 78 -13.51 -6.34 -2.63
CA GLU A 78 -12.35 -6.40 -3.51
C GLU A 78 -11.07 -5.90 -2.82
N ARG A 79 -11.16 -4.76 -2.11
CA ARG A 79 -10.07 -4.25 -1.29
C ARG A 79 -9.62 -5.27 -0.23
N ASP A 80 -10.55 -5.89 0.48
CA ASP A 80 -10.23 -6.84 1.54
C ASP A 80 -9.62 -8.15 0.98
N ALA A 81 -10.01 -8.56 -0.23
CA ALA A 81 -9.37 -9.66 -0.95
C ALA A 81 -7.95 -9.30 -1.42
N PHE A 82 -7.74 -8.07 -1.90
CA PHE A 82 -6.42 -7.54 -2.24
C PHE A 82 -5.49 -7.54 -1.01
N ILE A 83 -5.96 -7.00 0.12
CA ILE A 83 -5.21 -6.96 1.38
C ILE A 83 -4.85 -8.39 1.81
N ARG A 84 -5.78 -9.34 1.79
CA ARG A 84 -5.49 -10.74 2.12
C ARG A 84 -4.44 -11.37 1.19
N ARG A 85 -4.48 -11.08 -0.11
CA ARG A 85 -3.49 -11.62 -1.06
C ARG A 85 -2.08 -11.07 -0.79
N VAL A 86 -1.98 -9.79 -0.47
CA VAL A 86 -0.70 -9.11 -0.24
C VAL A 86 -0.13 -9.44 1.14
N PHE A 87 -0.97 -9.36 2.18
CA PHE A 87 -0.55 -9.44 3.58
C PHE A 87 -0.82 -10.81 4.22
N GLY A 88 -1.53 -11.72 3.55
CA GLY A 88 -1.83 -13.05 4.09
C GLY A 88 -0.58 -13.91 4.35
N GLY A 89 0.53 -13.62 3.66
CA GLY A 89 1.83 -14.26 3.91
C GLY A 89 2.59 -13.72 5.13
N LEU A 90 2.16 -12.60 5.74
CA LEU A 90 2.76 -12.02 6.95
C LEU A 90 2.14 -12.55 8.25
N THR A 91 0.97 -13.15 8.18
CA THR A 91 0.21 -13.63 9.36
C THR A 91 0.24 -15.14 9.53
N ALA A 92 1.02 -15.86 8.72
CA ALA A 92 1.14 -17.32 8.73
C ALA A 92 2.44 -17.78 9.39
#